data_AF-A0A7J0BQ78-F1
#
_entry.id   AF-A0A7J0BQ78-F1
#
_cell.length_a   1.000
_cell.length_b   1.000
_cell.length_c   1.000
_cell.angle_alpha   90.00
_cell.angle_beta   90.00
_cell.angle_gamma   90.00
#
_symmetry.space_group_name_H-M   'P 1'
#
loop_
_entity.id
_entity.type
_entity.pdbx_description
1 polymer ?
#
loop_
_entity_poly.entity_id
_entity_poly.type
_entity_poly.pdbx_seq_one_letter_code
_entity_poly.pdbx_strand_id
1 'polypeptide(L)'
;MISFLERCKASPQGTIRFLYHDTGSDPMPADVSDPLALLGDIRLLQLTAAQMETLRSLVTEDLHREGAEEVWRTRAFRKNVIHSFGMVV
;
A
#
# COMPACT_ATOMS: atom_id res chain seq x y z
N MET A 1 6.44 -8.82 1.32
CA MET A 1 6.53 -8.49 -0.14
C MET A 1 5.98 -9.58 -1.06
N ILE A 2 6.46 -10.84 -0.99
CA ILE A 2 5.94 -11.93 -1.85
C ILE A 2 4.43 -12.13 -1.64
N SER A 3 3.98 -12.14 -0.39
CA SER A 3 2.57 -12.25 0.01
C SER A 3 1.63 -11.23 -0.65
N PHE A 4 2.09 -9.99 -0.83
CA PHE A 4 1.31 -8.92 -1.46
C PHE A 4 1.19 -9.11 -2.97
N LEU A 5 2.30 -9.51 -3.62
CA LEU A 5 2.31 -9.80 -5.05
C LEU A 5 1.43 -11.00 -5.42
N GLU A 6 1.29 -11.98 -4.53
CA GLU A 6 0.39 -13.12 -4.78
C GLU A 6 -1.09 -12.71 -4.85
N ARG A 7 -1.50 -11.64 -4.15
CA ARG A 7 -2.86 -11.08 -4.25
C ARG A 7 -3.12 -10.44 -5.63
N CYS A 8 -2.06 -10.10 -6.37
CA CYS A 8 -2.13 -9.51 -7.71
C CYS A 8 -2.19 -10.55 -8.85
N LYS A 9 -2.11 -11.86 -8.57
CA LYS A 9 -1.94 -12.94 -9.57
C LYS A 9 -3.04 -13.07 -10.64
N ALA A 10 -4.14 -12.32 -10.57
CA ALA A 10 -5.25 -12.41 -11.52
C ALA A 10 -5.02 -11.69 -12.86
N SER A 11 -4.00 -10.84 -13.01
CA SER A 11 -3.72 -10.12 -14.28
C SER A 11 -2.58 -10.76 -15.06
N PRO A 12 -2.82 -11.30 -16.27
CA PRO A 12 -1.82 -12.10 -16.99
C PRO A 12 -0.60 -11.29 -17.48
N GLN A 13 -0.72 -9.98 -17.69
CA GLN A 13 0.38 -9.03 -17.94
C GLN A 13 -0.02 -7.63 -17.46
N GLY A 14 0.82 -6.97 -16.67
CA GLY A 14 0.58 -5.61 -16.17
C GLY A 14 1.86 -4.78 -16.16
N THR A 15 1.77 -3.52 -16.59
CA THR A 15 2.87 -2.56 -16.49
C THR A 15 2.76 -1.83 -15.15
N ILE A 16 3.74 -2.00 -14.27
CA ILE A 16 3.81 -1.21 -13.03
C ILE A 16 4.44 0.14 -13.38
N ARG A 17 3.66 1.22 -13.24
CA ARG A 17 4.18 2.60 -13.31
C ARG A 17 4.63 3.04 -11.93
N PHE A 18 5.89 3.44 -11.83
CA PHE A 18 6.46 4.00 -10.60
C PHE A 18 6.21 5.51 -10.57
N LEU A 19 5.14 5.91 -9.88
CA LEU A 19 4.80 7.31 -9.62
C LEU A 19 5.18 7.74 -8.21
N TYR A 20 5.18 6.79 -7.27
CA TYR A 20 5.63 7.00 -5.91
C TYR A 20 7.09 6.57 -5.80
N HIS A 21 7.95 7.50 -5.38
CA HIS A 21 9.34 7.23 -5.06
C HIS A 21 9.46 7.21 -3.54
N ASP A 22 10.15 6.19 -3.00
CA ASP A 22 10.56 6.25 -1.60
C ASP A 22 11.75 7.19 -1.52
N THR A 23 11.51 8.43 -1.09
CA THR A 23 12.57 9.44 -0.99
C THR A 23 13.43 9.24 0.26
N GLY A 24 13.21 8.18 1.06
CA GLY A 24 13.96 7.87 2.28
C GLY A 24 13.92 8.95 3.37
N SER A 25 13.19 10.04 3.12
CA SER A 25 13.19 11.28 3.90
C SER A 25 11.88 11.49 4.64
N ASP A 26 10.83 10.73 4.30
CA ASP A 26 9.58 10.78 5.06
C ASP A 26 9.77 10.02 6.38
N PRO A 27 9.53 10.65 7.54
CA PRO A 27 9.53 9.95 8.81
C PRO A 27 8.33 9.00 8.87
N MET A 28 8.54 7.81 9.45
CA MET A 28 7.45 6.92 9.79
C MET A 28 6.50 7.64 10.76
N PRO A 29 5.16 7.55 10.58
CA PRO A 29 4.22 8.17 11.50
C PRO A 29 4.39 7.59 12.92
N ALA A 30 4.38 8.47 13.92
CA ALA A 30 4.45 8.08 15.33
C ALA A 30 3.13 7.50 15.85
N ASP A 31 2.01 7.87 15.22
CA ASP A 31 0.68 7.34 15.51
C ASP A 31 0.20 6.50 14.32
N VAL A 32 -0.15 5.24 14.62
CA VAL A 32 -0.63 4.25 13.65
C VAL A 32 -2.05 3.77 13.99
N SER A 33 -2.82 4.58 14.73
CA SER A 33 -4.21 4.27 15.08
C SER A 33 -5.10 4.08 13.84
N ASP A 34 -4.84 4.82 12.76
CA ASP A 34 -5.31 4.45 11.42
C ASP A 34 -4.16 3.77 10.65
N PRO A 35 -4.28 2.47 10.33
CA PRO A 35 -3.29 1.73 9.55
C PRO A 35 -2.91 2.40 8.23
N LEU A 36 -3.83 3.16 7.61
CA LEU A 36 -3.55 3.89 6.37
C LEU A 36 -2.48 4.97 6.51
N ALA A 37 -2.21 5.46 7.74
CA ALA A 37 -1.12 6.39 8.00
C ALA A 37 0.24 5.84 7.53
N LEU A 38 0.43 4.51 7.60
CA LEU A 38 1.66 3.84 7.15
C LEU A 38 1.85 3.88 5.62
N LEU A 39 0.84 4.27 4.86
CA LEU A 39 0.96 4.46 3.41
C LEU A 39 1.39 5.90 3.04
N GLY A 40 1.39 6.82 4.01
CA GLY A 40 1.60 8.25 3.78
C GLY A 40 0.50 8.86 2.93
N ASP A 41 0.83 9.83 2.08
CA ASP A 41 -0.15 10.40 1.16
C ASP A 41 -0.58 9.39 0.09
N ILE A 42 -1.90 9.11 0.06
CA ILE A 42 -2.58 8.19 -0.86
C ILE A 42 -3.63 8.89 -1.74
N ARG A 43 -3.76 10.22 -1.70
CA ARG A 43 -4.80 10.96 -2.46
C ARG A 43 -4.74 10.72 -3.96
N LEU A 44 -3.53 10.52 -4.49
CA LEU A 44 -3.29 10.20 -5.89
C LEU A 44 -3.80 8.80 -6.31
N LEU A 45 -4.16 7.93 -5.35
CA LEU A 45 -4.77 6.63 -5.66
C LEU A 45 -6.27 6.76 -6.03
N GLN A 46 -6.92 7.90 -5.76
CA GLN A 46 -8.32 8.16 -6.08
C GLN A 46 -9.28 7.02 -5.69
N LEU A 47 -9.05 6.43 -4.51
CA LEU A 47 -9.82 5.29 -4.03
C LEU A 47 -11.24 5.71 -3.60
N THR A 48 -12.22 4.88 -3.93
CA THR A 48 -13.57 4.98 -3.37
C THR A 48 -13.56 4.66 -1.86
N ALA A 49 -14.61 5.06 -1.14
CA ALA A 49 -14.73 4.74 0.29
C ALA A 49 -14.67 3.22 0.57
N ALA A 50 -15.30 2.40 -0.28
CA ALA A 50 -15.24 0.94 -0.17
C ALA A 50 -13.81 0.40 -0.36
N GLN A 51 -13.08 0.94 -1.34
CA GLN A 51 -11.68 0.58 -1.57
C GLN A 51 -10.78 1.01 -0.42
N MET A 52 -11.02 2.19 0.17
CA MET A 52 -10.29 2.64 1.36
C MET A 52 -10.48 1.68 2.54
N GLU A 53 -11.70 1.16 2.74
CA GLU A 53 -11.99 0.22 3.82
C GLU A 53 -11.31 -1.14 3.59
N THR A 54 -11.35 -1.65 2.35
CA THR A 54 -10.61 -2.86 1.97
C THR A 54 -9.11 -2.67 2.20
N LEU A 55 -8.56 -1.52 1.80
CA LEU A 55 -7.14 -1.23 1.97
C LEU A 55 -6.76 -1.16 3.45
N ARG A 56 -7.60 -0.53 4.28
CA ARG A 56 -7.39 -0.49 5.73
C ARG A 56 -7.35 -1.88 6.33
N SER A 57 -8.26 -2.76 5.93
CA SER A 57 -8.29 -4.15 6.39
C SER A 57 -7.01 -4.91 6.00
N LEU A 58 -6.55 -4.77 4.75
CA LEU A 58 -5.31 -5.41 4.27
C LEU A 58 -4.06 -4.88 4.99
N VAL A 59 -3.96 -3.56 5.18
CA VAL A 59 -2.82 -2.95 5.88
C VAL A 59 -2.84 -3.35 7.36
N THR A 60 -4.02 -3.50 7.96
CA THR A 60 -4.17 -4.03 9.32
C THR A 60 -3.64 -5.47 9.42
N GLU A 61 -3.99 -6.34 8.47
CA GLU A 61 -3.50 -7.71 8.41
C GLU A 61 -1.96 -7.74 8.30
N ASP A 62 -1.40 -6.92 7.41
CA ASP A 62 0.03 -6.82 7.19
C ASP A 62 0.77 -6.21 8.39
N LEU A 63 0.16 -5.24 9.08
CA LEU A 63 0.69 -4.66 10.31
C LEU A 63 0.85 -5.73 11.40
N HIS A 64 -0.14 -6.61 11.55
CA HIS A 64 -0.06 -7.72 12.50
C HIS A 64 0.96 -8.79 12.09
N ARG A 65 1.13 -9.03 10.78
CA ARG A 65 2.02 -10.09 10.27
C ARG A 65 3.49 -9.67 10.19
N GLU A 66 3.75 -8.44 9.74
CA GLU A 66 5.07 -7.97 9.32
C GLU A 66 5.58 -6.79 10.17
N GLY A 67 4.69 -6.12 10.92
CA GLY A 67 5.02 -4.97 11.75
C GLY A 67 5.00 -3.63 10.99
N ALA A 68 4.90 -2.53 11.75
CA ALA A 68 4.72 -1.18 11.20
C ALA A 68 5.89 -0.73 10.31
N GLU A 69 7.12 -1.05 10.72
CA GLU A 69 8.34 -0.66 10.01
C GLU A 69 8.41 -1.28 8.61
N GLU A 70 8.03 -2.55 8.46
CA GLU A 70 8.05 -3.23 7.16
C GLU A 70 6.94 -2.72 6.23
N VAL A 71 5.75 -2.45 6.78
CA VAL A 71 4.65 -1.83 6.04
C VAL A 71 5.08 -0.43 5.54
N TRP A 72 5.71 0.36 6.41
CA TRP A 72 6.22 1.69 6.08
C TRP A 72 7.30 1.63 4.98
N ARG A 73 8.27 0.72 5.12
CA ARG A 73 9.36 0.53 4.15
C ARG A 73 8.86 0.11 2.77
N THR A 74 7.74 -0.60 2.70
CA THR A 74 7.16 -1.09 1.44
C THR A 74 6.06 -0.19 0.87
N ARG A 75 5.75 0.95 1.51
CA ARG A 75 4.61 1.82 1.16
C ARG A 75 4.61 2.32 -0.29
N ALA A 76 5.75 2.79 -0.79
CA ALA A 76 5.85 3.34 -2.15
C ALA A 76 5.54 2.27 -3.19
N PHE A 77 6.07 1.07 -3.00
CA PHE A 77 5.80 -0.09 -3.85
C PHE A 77 4.31 -0.45 -3.85
N ARG A 78 3.69 -0.56 -2.67
CA ARG A 78 2.24 -0.83 -2.53
C ARG A 78 1.39 0.19 -3.27
N LYS A 79 1.69 1.48 -3.10
CA LYS A 79 0.99 2.58 -3.80
C LYS A 79 1.15 2.49 -5.32
N ASN A 80 2.33 2.16 -5.81
CA ASN A 80 2.57 1.94 -7.25
C ASN A 80 1.76 0.76 -7.80
N VAL A 81 1.65 -0.33 -7.05
CA VAL A 81 0.84 -1.49 -7.44
C VAL A 81 -0.64 -1.12 -7.50
N ILE A 82 -1.20 -0.53 -6.44
CA ILE A 82 -2.61 -0.12 -6.39
C ILE A 82 -2.93 0.84 -7.55
N HIS A 83 -2.09 1.83 -7.77
CA HIS A 83 -2.25 2.78 -8.87
C HIS A 83 -2.17 2.09 -10.24
N SER A 84 -1.26 1.15 -10.42
CA SER A 84 -1.04 0.50 -11.73
C SER A 84 -2.14 -0.47 -12.09
N PHE A 85 -2.74 -1.17 -11.12
CA PHE A 85 -3.80 -2.13 -11.37
C PHE A 85 -5.21 -1.53 -11.25
N GLY A 86 -5.36 -0.31 -10.72
CA GLY A 86 -6.67 0.32 -10.50
C GLY A 86 -7.54 -0.43 -9.48
N MET A 87 -6.93 -1.33 -8.70
CA MET A 87 -7.57 -2.19 -7.73
C MET A 87 -6.77 -2.18 -6.44
N VAL A 88 -7.49 -2.30 -5.31
CA VAL A 88 -6.89 -2.55 -4.01
C VAL A 88 -6.50 -4.03 -3.97
N VAL A 89 -5.21 -4.29 -3.80
CA VAL A 89 -4.57 -5.61 -3.75
C VAL A 89 -3.70 -5.70 -2.51
#